data_AF-A0A3N3ZPT8-F1
#
_entry.id   AF-A0A3N3ZPT8-F1
#
_cell.length_a   1.000
_cell.length_b   1.000
_cell.length_c   1.000
_cell.angle_alpha   90.00
_cell.angle_beta   90.00
_cell.angle_gamma   90.00
#
_symmetry.space_group_name_H-M   'P 1'
#
loop_
_entity.id
_entity.type
_entity.pdbx_description
1 polymer ?
#
loop_
_entity_poly.entity_id
_entity_poly.type
_entity_poly.pdbx_seq_one_letter_code
_entity_poly.pdbx_strand_id
1 'polypeptide(L)'
;MDQRRIRIVAVGDELLAGTGDPRALGWYGRVLARTPHDVVPISSYVLAAPGEGSETLNDRWFGEAARRFSSGADNRVVISPSTADVDLGITTARSRLNMANIVDTASQNNIKVLVVGPPPTLDADRNRKIADLSAAYADVVTRRNHIYVDTFNPLQHHEQWRKDLSANDGQPGQAGYGLIAWLVLHRGWYSWLDLPEPQ
;
A
#
# COMPACT_ATOMS: atom_id res chain seq x y z
N MET A 1 8.32 -31.81 5.78
CA MET A 1 8.38 -30.43 6.28
C MET A 1 7.35 -29.65 5.49
N ASP A 2 6.34 -29.07 6.13
CA ASP A 2 5.35 -28.28 5.39
C ASP A 2 6.06 -27.09 4.74
N GLN A 3 5.97 -26.99 3.42
CA GLN A 3 6.51 -25.86 2.69
C GLN A 3 5.77 -24.59 3.17
N ARG A 4 6.53 -23.60 3.63
CA ARG A 4 5.99 -22.28 3.99
C ARG A 4 5.19 -21.73 2.79
N ARG A 5 3.96 -21.28 3.03
CA ARG A 5 3.10 -20.65 2.02
C ARG A 5 2.69 -19.28 2.51
N ILE A 6 2.82 -18.27 1.66
CA ILE A 6 2.46 -16.90 2.01
C ILE A 6 1.10 -16.57 1.41
N ARG A 7 0.22 -15.98 2.23
CA ARG A 7 -1.02 -15.36 1.76
C ARG A 7 -0.98 -13.87 2.00
N ILE A 8 -1.01 -13.12 0.92
CA ILE A 8 -1.02 -11.66 0.93
C ILE A 8 -2.43 -11.19 0.63
N VAL A 9 -2.97 -10.35 1.49
CA VAL A 9 -4.19 -9.60 1.20
C VAL A 9 -3.81 -8.13 1.10
N ALA A 10 -4.09 -7.50 -0.03
CA ALA A 10 -3.86 -6.07 -0.22
C ALA A 10 -5.19 -5.31 -0.10
N VAL A 11 -5.22 -4.29 0.75
CA VAL A 11 -6.40 -3.44 1.02
C VAL A 11 -6.06 -1.99 0.73
N GLY A 12 -7.02 -1.24 0.17
CA GLY A 12 -6.82 0.14 -0.27
C GLY A 12 -7.88 0.58 -1.26
N ASP A 13 -7.52 1.54 -2.11
CA ASP A 13 -8.41 2.24 -3.02
C ASP A 13 -8.12 1.94 -4.51
N GLU A 14 -8.55 2.82 -5.41
CA GLU A 14 -8.32 2.73 -6.85
C GLU A 14 -6.84 2.68 -7.23
N LEU A 15 -5.96 3.30 -6.44
CA LEU A 15 -4.51 3.25 -6.68
C LEU A 15 -3.97 1.83 -6.48
N LEU A 16 -4.48 1.11 -5.48
CA LEU A 16 -4.16 -0.31 -5.31
C LEU A 16 -4.76 -1.16 -6.43
N ALA A 17 -5.97 -0.84 -6.89
CA ALA A 17 -6.63 -1.53 -8.00
C ALA A 17 -5.87 -1.41 -9.32
N GLY A 18 -5.01 -0.39 -9.46
CA GLY A 18 -4.32 -0.10 -10.72
C GLY A 18 -5.17 0.66 -11.72
N THR A 19 -6.20 1.37 -11.26
CA THR A 19 -7.10 2.17 -12.11
C THR A 19 -6.29 3.15 -12.97
N GLY A 20 -6.59 3.25 -14.25
CA GLY A 20 -5.89 4.12 -15.20
C GLY A 20 -4.61 3.52 -15.80
N ASP A 21 -4.15 2.36 -15.34
CA ASP A 21 -3.00 1.69 -15.94
C ASP A 21 -3.36 1.03 -17.29
N PRO A 22 -2.79 1.44 -18.42
CA PRO A 22 -3.06 0.81 -19.72
C PRO A 22 -2.60 -0.66 -19.78
N ARG A 23 -1.77 -1.11 -18.84
CA ARG A 23 -1.33 -2.51 -18.72
C ARG A 23 -2.21 -3.35 -17.81
N ALA A 24 -3.17 -2.75 -17.11
CA ALA A 24 -4.02 -3.43 -16.12
C ALA A 24 -3.22 -4.22 -15.06
N LEU A 25 -2.03 -3.72 -14.68
CA LEU A 25 -1.18 -4.33 -13.65
C LEU A 25 -1.16 -3.51 -12.36
N GLY A 26 -1.29 -2.18 -12.45
CA GLY A 26 -1.03 -1.27 -11.34
C GLY A 26 0.39 -1.43 -10.78
N TRP A 27 0.69 -0.78 -9.65
CA TRP A 27 1.98 -0.98 -9.00
C TRP A 27 2.07 -2.36 -8.36
N TYR A 28 0.98 -2.85 -7.77
CA TYR A 28 0.96 -4.10 -7.01
C TYR A 28 1.17 -5.33 -7.91
N GLY A 29 0.52 -5.39 -9.08
CA GLY A 29 0.77 -6.44 -10.06
C GLY A 29 2.21 -6.43 -10.59
N ARG A 30 2.80 -5.24 -10.79
CA ARG A 30 4.22 -5.10 -11.18
C ARG A 30 5.19 -5.58 -10.08
N VAL A 31 4.85 -5.38 -8.81
CA VAL A 31 5.61 -5.90 -7.66
C VAL A 31 5.52 -7.43 -7.62
N LEU A 32 4.31 -7.98 -7.69
CA LEU A 32 4.08 -9.43 -7.70
C LEU A 32 4.78 -10.13 -8.87
N ALA A 33 4.77 -9.52 -10.06
CA ALA A 33 5.43 -10.06 -11.24
C ALA A 33 6.95 -10.17 -11.10
N ARG A 34 7.56 -9.36 -10.23
CA ARG A 34 9.01 -9.41 -9.91
C ARG A 34 9.34 -10.21 -8.66
N THR A 35 8.33 -10.72 -7.96
CA THR A 35 8.54 -11.52 -6.74
C THR A 35 8.89 -12.97 -7.12
N PRO A 36 9.92 -13.60 -6.51
CA PRO A 36 10.34 -14.96 -6.86
C PRO A 36 9.39 -16.01 -6.28
N HIS A 37 8.42 -16.45 -7.09
CA HIS A 37 7.39 -17.44 -6.71
C HIS A 37 7.92 -18.89 -6.64
N ASP A 38 9.12 -19.13 -7.16
CA ASP A 38 9.83 -20.42 -7.12
C ASP A 38 10.46 -20.69 -5.76
N VAL A 39 10.76 -19.64 -4.97
CA VAL A 39 11.33 -19.75 -3.62
C VAL A 39 10.26 -20.10 -2.59
N VAL A 40 9.10 -19.43 -2.66
CA VAL A 40 7.97 -19.65 -1.74
C VAL A 40 6.65 -19.50 -2.51
N PRO A 41 5.68 -20.42 -2.37
CA PRO A 41 4.37 -20.24 -2.96
C PRO A 41 3.66 -19.03 -2.33
N ILE A 42 3.27 -18.06 -3.17
CA ILE A 42 2.55 -16.84 -2.78
C ILE A 42 1.15 -16.86 -3.40
N SER A 43 0.13 -16.70 -2.57
CA SER A 43 -1.23 -16.37 -3.03
C SER A 43 -1.55 -14.93 -2.64
N SER A 44 -2.02 -14.14 -3.59
CA SER A 44 -2.29 -12.71 -3.39
C SER A 44 -3.74 -12.37 -3.75
N TYR A 45 -4.37 -11.51 -2.96
CA TYR A 45 -5.76 -11.09 -3.16
C TYR A 45 -5.88 -9.57 -2.98
N VAL A 46 -6.44 -8.90 -3.98
CA VAL A 46 -6.69 -7.45 -3.93
C VAL A 46 -8.12 -7.18 -3.45
N LEU A 47 -8.26 -6.27 -2.48
CA LEU A 47 -9.53 -5.83 -1.88
C LEU A 47 -9.63 -4.30 -1.94
N ALA A 48 -9.49 -3.77 -3.15
CA ALA A 48 -9.65 -2.35 -3.40
C ALA A 48 -11.12 -1.93 -3.34
N ALA A 49 -11.42 -0.80 -2.69
CA ALA A 49 -12.75 -0.18 -2.71
C ALA A 49 -12.62 1.30 -3.10
N PRO A 50 -13.40 1.79 -4.08
CA PRO A 50 -13.24 3.15 -4.59
C PRO A 50 -13.75 4.22 -3.61
N GLY A 51 -13.10 5.38 -3.63
CA GLY A 51 -13.57 6.59 -2.94
C GLY A 51 -13.59 6.51 -1.41
N GLU A 52 -12.86 5.57 -0.81
CA GLU A 52 -12.87 5.39 0.63
C GLU A 52 -11.75 6.13 1.35
N GLY A 53 -12.06 6.66 2.54
CA GLY A 53 -11.06 7.13 3.49
C GLY A 53 -10.60 6.05 4.47
N SER A 54 -9.70 6.41 5.37
CA SER A 54 -9.13 5.52 6.38
C SER A 54 -10.17 4.97 7.36
N GLU A 55 -11.27 5.68 7.61
CA GLU A 55 -12.35 5.23 8.50
C GLU A 55 -13.09 4.02 7.91
N THR A 56 -13.59 4.16 6.68
CA THR A 56 -14.24 3.06 5.95
C THR A 56 -13.30 1.87 5.76
N LEU A 57 -12.03 2.13 5.42
CA LEU A 57 -11.01 1.07 5.32
C LEU A 57 -10.85 0.34 6.66
N ASN A 58 -10.73 1.08 7.78
CA ASN A 58 -10.61 0.51 9.12
C ASN A 58 -11.81 -0.37 9.49
N ASP A 59 -13.02 0.02 9.09
CA ASP A 59 -14.24 -0.71 9.44
C ASP A 59 -14.39 -2.03 8.66
N ARG A 60 -13.97 -2.07 7.40
CA ARG A 60 -14.21 -3.24 6.53
C ARG A 60 -13.05 -4.22 6.39
N TRP A 61 -11.80 -3.73 6.48
CA TRP A 61 -10.64 -4.48 5.96
C TRP A 61 -10.55 -5.89 6.55
N PHE A 62 -10.70 -6.05 7.87
CA PHE A 62 -10.47 -7.32 8.53
C PHE A 62 -11.56 -8.35 8.20
N GLY A 63 -12.82 -7.93 8.17
CA GLY A 63 -13.95 -8.81 7.84
C GLY A 63 -13.86 -9.39 6.42
N GLU A 64 -13.30 -8.62 5.48
CA GLU A 64 -13.04 -9.09 4.12
C GLU A 64 -11.74 -9.90 4.00
N ALA A 65 -10.66 -9.44 4.64
CA ALA A 65 -9.33 -10.04 4.56
C ALA A 65 -9.27 -11.41 5.25
N ALA A 66 -9.94 -11.55 6.40
CA ALA A 66 -9.96 -12.78 7.19
C ALA A 66 -10.40 -14.02 6.38
N ARG A 67 -11.30 -13.83 5.40
CA ARG A 67 -11.77 -14.92 4.52
C ARG A 67 -10.69 -15.48 3.59
N ARG A 68 -9.58 -14.75 3.40
CA ARG A 68 -8.46 -15.12 2.53
C ARG A 68 -7.27 -15.64 3.33
N PHE A 69 -7.20 -15.39 4.62
CA PHE A 69 -6.17 -15.94 5.49
C PHE A 69 -6.40 -17.43 5.79
N SER A 70 -5.37 -18.10 6.31
CA SER A 70 -5.44 -19.51 6.75
C SER A 70 -4.54 -19.73 7.96
N SER A 71 -4.98 -20.56 8.90
CA SER A 71 -4.19 -20.91 10.10
C SER A 71 -2.86 -21.61 9.78
N GLY A 72 -2.77 -22.27 8.61
CA GLY A 72 -1.55 -22.95 8.15
C GLY A 72 -0.71 -22.16 7.15
N ALA A 73 -0.94 -20.85 7.01
CA ALA A 73 -0.20 -19.98 6.11
C ALA A 73 0.46 -18.81 6.85
N ASP A 74 1.56 -18.31 6.30
CA ASP A 74 2.16 -17.03 6.68
C ASP A 74 1.28 -15.91 6.12
N ASN A 75 0.37 -15.39 6.97
CA ASN A 75 -0.62 -14.39 6.59
C ASN A 75 -0.03 -12.99 6.67
N ARG A 76 -0.31 -12.20 5.63
CA ARG A 76 0.30 -10.89 5.43
C ARG A 76 -0.69 -9.92 4.84
N VAL A 77 -0.59 -8.65 5.23
CA VAL A 77 -1.43 -7.59 4.71
C VAL A 77 -0.60 -6.45 4.14
N VAL A 78 -0.96 -6.02 2.94
CA VAL A 78 -0.48 -4.76 2.35
C VAL A 78 -1.59 -3.74 2.51
N ILE A 79 -1.29 -2.60 3.13
CA ILE A 79 -2.25 -1.51 3.34
C ILE A 79 -1.81 -0.33 2.48
N SER A 80 -2.68 0.09 1.56
CA SER A 80 -2.46 1.25 0.68
C SER A 80 -3.53 2.30 1.01
N PRO A 81 -3.33 3.13 2.04
CA PRO A 81 -4.29 4.17 2.39
C PRO A 81 -4.44 5.19 1.26
N SER A 82 -5.66 5.65 1.06
CA SER A 82 -6.00 6.65 0.05
C SER A 82 -5.57 8.06 0.47
N THR A 83 -5.68 8.98 -0.48
CA THR A 83 -5.62 10.43 -0.21
C THR A 83 -7.01 11.03 0.11
N ALA A 84 -8.07 10.21 0.08
CA ALA A 84 -9.45 10.67 0.17
C ALA A 84 -9.78 11.32 1.52
N ASP A 85 -9.06 10.99 2.59
CA ASP A 85 -9.19 11.65 3.90
C ASP A 85 -9.07 13.17 3.79
N VAL A 86 -8.21 13.66 2.89
CA VAL A 86 -8.04 15.09 2.62
C VAL A 86 -9.32 15.71 2.06
N ASP A 87 -9.99 15.00 1.16
CA ASP A 87 -11.17 15.47 0.45
C ASP A 87 -12.45 15.30 1.29
N LEU A 88 -12.49 14.27 2.12
CA LEU A 88 -13.56 13.97 3.09
C LEU A 88 -13.48 14.83 4.37
N GLY A 89 -12.42 15.62 4.53
CA GLY A 89 -12.22 16.46 5.72
C GLY A 89 -11.90 15.65 6.99
N ILE A 90 -11.42 14.42 6.84
CA ILE A 90 -10.97 13.59 7.97
C ILE A 90 -9.66 14.19 8.50
N THR A 91 -9.62 14.44 9.81
CA THR A 91 -8.42 15.02 10.43
C THR A 91 -7.25 14.03 10.42
N THR A 92 -6.02 14.52 10.27
CA THR A 92 -4.80 13.71 10.35
C THR A 92 -4.74 12.86 11.64
N ALA A 93 -5.23 13.40 12.77
CA ALA A 93 -5.30 12.66 14.03
C ALA A 93 -6.25 11.46 13.97
N ARG A 94 -7.42 11.61 13.33
CA ARG A 94 -8.38 10.54 13.11
C ARG A 94 -7.83 9.49 12.15
N SER A 95 -7.23 9.91 11.04
CA SER A 95 -6.57 9.01 10.10
C SER A 95 -5.47 8.19 10.76
N ARG A 96 -4.62 8.85 11.56
CA ARG A 96 -3.57 8.21 12.35
C ARG A 96 -4.12 7.15 13.31
N LEU A 97 -5.23 7.44 13.98
CA LEU A 97 -5.92 6.49 14.85
C LEU A 97 -6.48 5.30 14.07
N ASN A 98 -7.10 5.53 12.92
CA ASN A 98 -7.61 4.47 12.05
C ASN A 98 -6.47 3.54 11.61
N MET A 99 -5.35 4.10 11.15
CA MET A 99 -4.16 3.30 10.80
C MET A 99 -3.63 2.51 12.00
N ALA A 100 -3.58 3.12 13.19
CA ALA A 100 -3.15 2.42 14.40
C ALA A 100 -4.05 1.22 14.70
N ASN A 101 -5.37 1.38 14.63
CA ASN A 101 -6.34 0.31 14.86
C ASN A 101 -6.19 -0.84 13.86
N ILE A 102 -5.98 -0.54 12.57
CA ILE A 102 -5.74 -1.55 11.53
C ILE A 102 -4.47 -2.36 11.86
N VAL A 103 -3.36 -1.67 12.14
CA VAL A 103 -2.07 -2.31 12.41
C VAL A 103 -2.12 -3.13 13.71
N ASP A 104 -2.74 -2.60 14.76
CA ASP A 104 -2.89 -3.30 16.04
C ASP A 104 -3.74 -4.56 15.89
N THR A 105 -4.84 -4.49 15.14
CA THR A 105 -5.70 -5.64 14.85
C THR A 105 -4.95 -6.69 14.01
N ALA A 106 -4.15 -6.28 13.01
CA ALA A 106 -3.31 -7.20 12.25
C ALA A 106 -2.27 -7.91 13.14
N SER A 107 -1.59 -7.17 14.00
CA SER A 107 -0.61 -7.70 14.97
C SER A 107 -1.25 -8.70 15.94
N GLN A 108 -2.42 -8.40 16.49
CA GLN A 108 -3.16 -9.31 17.39
C GLN A 108 -3.54 -10.64 16.72
N ASN A 109 -3.66 -10.64 15.39
CA ASN A 109 -4.00 -11.82 14.59
C ASN A 109 -2.77 -12.47 13.92
N ASN A 110 -1.56 -12.10 14.32
CA ASN A 110 -0.30 -12.60 13.75
C ASN A 110 -0.18 -12.38 12.23
N ILE A 111 -0.69 -11.25 11.73
CA ILE A 111 -0.60 -10.86 10.32
C ILE A 111 0.53 -9.84 10.18
N LYS A 112 1.55 -10.15 9.36
CA LYS A 112 2.64 -9.20 9.08
C LYS A 112 2.13 -8.06 8.21
N VAL A 113 2.49 -6.81 8.53
CA VAL A 113 1.98 -5.61 7.84
C VAL A 113 3.07 -4.94 7.02
N LEU A 114 2.72 -4.52 5.80
CA LEU A 114 3.47 -3.55 5.01
C LEU A 114 2.51 -2.44 4.58
N VAL A 115 2.86 -1.19 4.82
CA VAL A 115 2.05 -0.03 4.42
C VAL A 115 2.74 0.69 3.28
N VAL A 116 2.01 0.99 2.20
CA VAL A 116 2.49 1.80 1.08
C VAL A 116 1.79 3.14 1.15
N GLY A 117 2.53 4.19 1.52
CA GLY A 117 1.97 5.52 1.73
C GLY A 117 1.34 6.12 0.47
N PRO A 118 0.47 7.14 0.64
CA PRO A 118 -0.15 7.80 -0.50
C PRO A 118 0.86 8.65 -1.28
N PRO A 119 0.87 8.59 -2.63
CA PRO A 119 1.77 9.38 -3.45
C PRO A 119 1.29 10.85 -3.57
N PRO A 120 2.14 11.77 -4.05
CA PRO A 120 1.77 13.17 -4.25
C PRO A 120 0.95 13.34 -5.51
N THR A 121 0.15 14.40 -5.55
CA THR A 121 -0.68 14.82 -6.68
C THR A 121 -0.04 16.01 -7.42
N LEU A 122 -0.74 16.57 -8.42
CA LEU A 122 -0.32 17.81 -9.07
C LEU A 122 -0.66 19.07 -8.26
N ASP A 123 -1.58 18.98 -7.31
CA ASP A 123 -2.04 20.10 -6.48
C ASP A 123 -1.12 20.30 -5.27
N ALA A 124 -0.46 21.47 -5.20
CA ALA A 124 0.46 21.81 -4.14
C ALA A 124 -0.21 21.97 -2.76
N ASP A 125 -1.45 22.48 -2.72
CA ASP A 125 -2.19 22.69 -1.48
C ASP A 125 -2.68 21.37 -0.91
N ARG A 126 -3.18 20.49 -1.79
CA ARG A 126 -3.53 19.11 -1.43
C ARG A 126 -2.29 18.34 -0.96
N ASN A 127 -1.15 18.51 -1.63
CA ASN A 127 0.11 17.86 -1.26
C ASN A 127 0.61 18.24 0.13
N ARG A 128 0.39 19.47 0.61
CA ARG A 128 0.74 19.82 2.01
C ARG A 128 -0.01 18.93 3.02
N LYS A 129 -1.30 18.72 2.80
CA LYS A 129 -2.13 17.85 3.66
C LYS A 129 -1.75 16.37 3.52
N ILE A 130 -1.44 15.92 2.29
CA ILE A 130 -0.98 14.54 2.06
C ILE A 130 0.38 14.30 2.74
N ALA A 131 1.28 15.28 2.76
CA ALA A 131 2.56 15.18 3.46
C ALA A 131 2.36 14.94 4.96
N ASP A 132 1.49 15.73 5.61
CA ASP A 132 1.15 15.57 7.03
C ASP A 132 0.53 14.18 7.31
N LEU A 133 -0.36 13.74 6.42
CA LEU A 133 -1.01 12.43 6.50
C LEU A 133 -0.01 11.27 6.37
N SER A 134 0.86 11.33 5.35
CA SER A 134 1.91 10.34 5.11
C SER A 134 2.88 10.25 6.30
N ALA A 135 3.29 11.40 6.86
CA ALA A 135 4.15 11.44 8.03
C ALA A 135 3.47 10.82 9.27
N ALA A 136 2.18 11.09 9.49
CA ALA A 136 1.43 10.52 10.59
C ALA A 136 1.28 8.99 10.47
N TYR A 137 1.04 8.46 9.26
CA TYR A 137 1.03 7.03 9.01
C TYR A 137 2.40 6.39 9.23
N ALA A 138 3.46 7.00 8.70
CA ALA A 138 4.82 6.50 8.88
C ALA A 138 5.18 6.36 10.37
N ASP A 139 4.89 7.38 11.19
CA ASP A 139 5.12 7.34 12.64
C ASP A 139 4.36 6.20 13.33
N VAL A 140 3.10 5.98 12.99
CA VAL A 140 2.28 4.90 13.58
C VAL A 140 2.81 3.52 13.23
N VAL A 141 3.16 3.30 11.97
CA VAL A 141 3.56 2.00 11.42
C VAL A 141 4.94 1.62 11.94
N THR A 142 5.90 2.55 11.89
CA THR A 142 7.28 2.30 12.33
C THR A 142 7.40 2.10 13.83
N ARG A 143 6.63 2.83 14.66
CA ARG A 143 6.58 2.59 16.12
C ARG A 143 6.10 1.20 16.51
N ARG A 144 5.36 0.53 15.62
CA ARG A 144 4.85 -0.84 15.79
C ARG A 144 5.76 -1.89 15.14
N ASN A 145 6.96 -1.50 14.70
CA ASN A 145 7.94 -2.35 14.03
C ASN A 145 7.44 -2.97 12.71
N HIS A 146 6.52 -2.30 12.03
CA HIS A 146 6.09 -2.66 10.67
C HIS A 146 6.75 -1.77 9.62
N ILE A 147 6.70 -2.21 8.36
CA ILE A 147 7.36 -1.52 7.26
C ILE A 147 6.43 -0.48 6.65
N TYR A 148 6.92 0.76 6.52
CA TYR A 148 6.26 1.83 5.78
C TYR A 148 7.09 2.20 4.55
N VAL A 149 6.50 2.05 3.36
CA VAL A 149 7.09 2.50 2.10
C VAL A 149 6.59 3.91 1.81
N ASP A 150 7.47 4.89 1.98
CA ASP A 150 7.19 6.28 1.61
C ASP A 150 7.24 6.47 0.09
N THR A 151 6.08 6.83 -0.48
CA THR A 151 5.92 7.20 -1.89
C THR A 151 5.80 8.72 -2.08
N PHE A 152 5.54 9.49 -1.03
CA PHE A 152 5.30 10.92 -1.13
C PHE A 152 6.60 11.68 -1.40
N ASN A 153 7.56 11.62 -0.47
CA ASN A 153 8.77 12.44 -0.56
C ASN A 153 9.60 12.17 -1.82
N PRO A 154 9.78 10.90 -2.27
CA PRO A 154 10.53 10.62 -3.49
C PRO A 154 9.85 11.11 -4.78
N LEU A 155 8.52 11.21 -4.79
CA LEU A 155 7.75 11.49 -6.01
C LEU A 155 7.32 12.95 -6.13
N GLN A 156 7.30 13.74 -5.06
CA GLN A 156 6.74 15.10 -5.04
C GLN A 156 7.35 16.02 -6.11
N HIS A 157 8.66 15.91 -6.29
CA HIS A 157 9.43 16.67 -7.27
C HIS A 157 9.94 15.83 -8.43
N HIS A 158 9.50 14.57 -8.53
CA HIS A 158 9.98 13.66 -9.57
C HIS A 158 9.34 14.01 -10.92
N GLU A 159 10.17 14.40 -11.90
CA GLU A 159 9.66 14.88 -13.19
C GLU A 159 8.79 13.85 -13.92
N GLN A 160 9.24 12.60 -13.99
CA GLN A 160 8.50 11.55 -14.69
C GLN A 160 7.13 11.29 -14.04
N TRP A 161 7.03 11.34 -12.71
CA TRP A 161 5.78 11.21 -11.99
C TRP A 161 4.80 12.32 -12.38
N ARG A 162 5.26 13.58 -12.30
CA ARG A 162 4.44 14.77 -12.62
C ARG A 162 4.00 14.78 -14.08
N LYS A 163 4.91 14.44 -15.01
CA LYS A 163 4.61 14.34 -16.45
C LYS A 163 3.55 13.26 -16.71
N ASP A 164 3.67 12.12 -16.05
CA ASP A 164 2.71 11.02 -16.17
C ASP A 164 1.33 11.41 -15.62
N LEU A 165 1.24 12.00 -14.41
CA LEU A 165 -0.04 12.48 -13.88
C LEU A 165 -0.70 13.52 -14.80
N SER A 166 0.10 14.45 -15.36
CA SER A 166 -0.42 15.51 -16.22
C SER A 166 -0.98 14.97 -17.55
N ALA A 167 -0.50 13.82 -18.01
CA ALA A 167 -0.97 13.16 -19.21
C ALA A 167 -2.20 12.27 -18.99
N ASN A 168 -2.59 12.02 -17.73
CA ASN A 168 -3.60 11.03 -17.34
C ASN A 168 -4.61 11.61 -16.33
N ASP A 169 -5.06 12.86 -16.54
CA ASP A 169 -6.08 13.53 -15.71
C ASP A 169 -5.77 13.53 -14.20
N GLY A 170 -4.49 13.63 -13.85
CA GLY A 170 -4.02 13.62 -12.46
C GLY A 170 -3.88 12.23 -11.82
N GLN A 171 -4.14 11.16 -12.57
CA GLN A 171 -3.96 9.77 -12.13
C GLN A 171 -2.65 9.18 -12.66
N PRO A 172 -2.04 8.20 -11.97
CA PRO A 172 -0.86 7.53 -12.49
C PRO A 172 -1.23 6.63 -13.69
N GLY A 173 -0.46 6.77 -14.76
CA GLY A 173 -0.42 5.85 -15.88
C GLY A 173 0.70 4.82 -15.73
N GLN A 174 1.18 4.29 -16.86
CA GLN A 174 2.19 3.23 -16.85
C GLN A 174 3.48 3.62 -16.12
N ALA A 175 3.96 4.87 -16.31
CA ALA A 175 5.22 5.29 -15.72
C ALA A 175 5.08 5.54 -14.20
N GLY A 176 3.99 6.18 -13.77
CA GLY A 176 3.70 6.43 -12.37
C GLY A 176 3.55 5.14 -11.56
N TYR A 177 2.78 4.17 -12.07
CA TYR A 177 2.71 2.85 -11.44
C TYR A 177 4.05 2.11 -11.42
N GLY A 178 4.89 2.30 -12.44
CA GLY A 178 6.25 1.79 -12.47
C GLY A 178 7.13 2.36 -11.34
N LEU A 179 7.04 3.66 -11.07
CA LEU A 179 7.78 4.33 -10.01
C LEU A 179 7.35 3.88 -8.61
N ILE A 180 6.04 3.73 -8.36
CA ILE A 180 5.53 3.20 -7.09
C ILE A 180 6.03 1.75 -6.89
N ALA A 181 5.91 0.91 -7.93
CA ALA A 181 6.40 -0.46 -7.86
C ALA A 181 7.90 -0.53 -7.55
N TRP A 182 8.69 0.36 -8.16
CA TRP A 182 10.12 0.46 -7.88
C TRP A 182 10.38 0.79 -6.40
N LEU A 183 9.69 1.79 -5.85
CA LEU A 183 9.84 2.16 -4.44
C LEU A 183 9.51 1.00 -3.50
N VAL A 184 8.41 0.27 -3.76
CA VAL A 184 8.01 -0.88 -2.94
C VAL A 184 9.07 -1.98 -2.97
N LEU A 185 9.55 -2.34 -4.16
CA LEU A 185 10.55 -3.41 -4.33
C LEU A 185 11.88 -3.09 -3.62
N HIS A 186 12.28 -1.82 -3.58
CA HIS A 186 13.60 -1.41 -3.05
C HIS A 186 13.54 -0.81 -1.63
N ARG A 187 12.36 -0.76 -1.00
CA ARG A 187 12.19 -0.17 0.34
C ARG A 187 11.43 -1.07 1.32
N GLY A 188 11.57 -2.39 1.15
CA GLY A 188 11.18 -3.35 2.18
C GLY A 188 10.31 -4.51 1.71
N TRP A 189 9.97 -4.64 0.42
CA TRP A 189 9.16 -5.76 -0.06
C TRP A 189 9.79 -7.14 0.23
N TYR A 190 11.06 -7.34 -0.13
CA TYR A 190 11.75 -8.62 0.03
C TYR A 190 12.04 -8.93 1.49
N SER A 191 12.54 -7.95 2.24
CA SER A 191 12.78 -8.10 3.68
C SER A 191 11.49 -8.37 4.44
N TRP A 192 10.39 -7.70 4.06
CA TRP A 192 9.07 -8.01 4.58
C TRP A 192 8.77 -9.48 4.35
N LEU A 193 8.77 -9.96 3.09
CA LEU A 193 8.50 -11.36 2.70
C LEU A 193 9.49 -12.40 3.28
N ASP A 194 10.56 -11.98 3.92
CA ASP A 194 11.70 -12.81 4.31
C ASP A 194 12.28 -13.57 3.10
N LEU A 195 12.43 -12.86 1.97
CA LEU A 195 13.01 -13.34 0.72
C LEU A 195 14.36 -12.66 0.44
N PRO A 196 15.28 -13.32 -0.27
CA PRO A 196 16.49 -12.66 -0.73
C PRO A 196 16.15 -11.56 -1.74
N GLU A 197 16.85 -10.43 -1.66
CA GLU A 197 16.77 -9.40 -2.69
C GLU A 197 17.39 -9.94 -4.00
N PRO A 198 16.74 -9.74 -5.16
CA PRO A 198 17.35 -10.08 -6.44
C PRO A 198 18.61 -9.24 -6.65
N GLN A 199 19.68 -9.87 -7.15
CA GLN A 199 20.90 -9.18 -7.60
C GLN A 199 20.64 -8.34 -8.85
#